data_AF-A0A957KAS0-F1
#
_entry.id   AF-A0A957KAS0-F1
#
_cell.length_a   1.000
_cell.length_b   1.000
_cell.length_c   1.000
_cell.angle_alpha   90.00
_cell.angle_beta   90.00
_cell.angle_gamma   90.00
#
_symmetry.space_group_name_H-M   'P 1'
#
loop_
_entity.id
_entity.type
_entity.pdbx_description
1 polymer ?
#
loop_
_entity_poly.entity_id
_entity_poly.type
_entity_poly.pdbx_seq_one_letter_code
_entity_poly.pdbx_strand_id
1 'polypeptide(L)'
;KSPDEMESGGGGLVSTMADYYQFCRMLLKGGELNGERLLGRKTVELMRQNHLPPELVPIRFAEGPRPGVGHGLAASVWVDATHLAGMGSNGSYSWSGAANTHFWVDPTEELCAIFMTQLFPSGLYPVHAQFRTAVYQALVD
;
A
#
# COMPACT_ATOMS: atom_id res chain seq x y z
N LYS A 1 20.27 -10.66 31.94
CA LYS A 1 19.72 -11.13 30.65
C LYS A 1 19.13 -9.91 29.98
N SER A 2 19.67 -9.48 28.83
CA SER A 2 18.95 -8.57 27.93
C SER A 2 17.64 -9.23 27.51
N PRO A 3 16.57 -8.48 27.22
CA PRO A 3 15.36 -9.07 26.65
C PRO A 3 15.73 -9.81 25.36
N ASP A 4 15.13 -10.98 25.14
CA ASP A 4 15.28 -11.69 23.87
C ASP A 4 14.80 -10.76 22.73
N GLU A 5 15.63 -10.57 21.70
CA GLU A 5 15.28 -9.78 20.52
C GLU A 5 14.08 -10.46 19.83
N MET A 6 12.89 -9.88 19.99
CA MET A 6 11.67 -10.40 19.38
C MET A 6 11.46 -9.75 18.01
N GLU A 7 11.59 -10.55 16.96
CA GLU A 7 11.29 -10.13 15.59
C GLU A 7 9.82 -9.69 15.46
N SER A 8 9.59 -8.45 15.04
CA SER A 8 8.26 -7.87 14.90
C SER A 8 7.88 -7.73 13.43
N GLY A 9 7.06 -8.66 12.92
CA GLY A 9 6.59 -8.63 11.53
C GLY A 9 5.67 -7.44 11.20
N GLY A 10 5.11 -6.76 12.22
CA GLY A 10 4.22 -5.61 12.02
C GLY A 10 4.92 -4.24 11.97
N GLY A 11 6.13 -4.13 12.53
CA GLY A 11 6.80 -2.82 12.64
C GLY A 11 8.31 -2.86 12.90
N GLY A 12 8.93 -4.04 12.94
CA GLY A 12 10.38 -4.19 13.16
C GLY A 12 11.21 -4.24 11.88
N LEU A 13 10.58 -4.27 10.70
CA LEU A 13 11.30 -4.38 9.43
C LEU A 13 12.00 -3.06 9.05
N VAL A 14 13.25 -3.17 8.65
CA VAL A 14 14.04 -2.11 8.01
C VAL A 14 14.47 -2.56 6.61
N SER A 15 14.52 -1.63 5.66
CA SER A 15 14.85 -1.95 4.27
C SER A 15 15.27 -0.68 3.51
N THR A 16 15.65 -0.83 2.24
CA THR A 16 16.00 0.28 1.36
C THR A 16 14.91 0.54 0.32
N MET A 17 14.95 1.71 -0.33
CA MET A 17 14.08 2.00 -1.47
C MET A 17 14.23 0.95 -2.58
N ALA A 18 15.45 0.51 -2.86
CA ALA A 18 15.73 -0.47 -3.91
C ALA A 18 15.11 -1.83 -3.60
N ASP A 19 15.22 -2.29 -2.35
CA ASP A 19 14.67 -3.58 -1.92
C ASP A 19 13.14 -3.55 -1.87
N TYR A 20 12.56 -2.46 -1.34
CA TYR A 20 11.12 -2.30 -1.29
C TYR A 20 10.49 -2.15 -2.68
N TYR A 21 11.25 -1.62 -3.64
CA TYR A 21 10.86 -1.62 -5.05
C TYR A 21 10.78 -3.03 -5.63
N GLN A 22 11.71 -3.94 -5.29
CA GLN A 22 11.59 -5.34 -5.71
C GLN A 22 10.33 -5.99 -5.15
N PHE A 23 9.99 -5.70 -3.89
CA PHE A 23 8.74 -6.16 -3.28
C PHE A 23 7.50 -5.64 -4.00
N CYS A 24 7.43 -4.32 -4.26
CA CYS A 24 6.30 -3.74 -5.00
C CYS A 24 6.21 -4.28 -6.43
N ARG A 25 7.35 -4.46 -7.11
CA ARG A 25 7.41 -5.02 -8.46
C ARG A 25 6.93 -6.47 -8.49
N MET A 26 7.30 -7.28 -7.50
CA MET A 26 6.80 -8.65 -7.35
C MET A 26 5.28 -8.68 -7.25
N LEU A 27 4.71 -7.80 -6.42
CA LEU A 27 3.26 -7.69 -6.26
C LEU A 27 2.57 -7.21 -7.54
N LEU A 28 3.13 -6.17 -8.19
CA LEU A 28 2.64 -5.64 -9.46
C LEU A 28 2.64 -6.70 -10.57
N LYS A 29 3.66 -7.56 -10.61
CA LYS A 29 3.75 -8.70 -11.55
C LYS A 29 3.04 -9.95 -11.06
N GLY A 30 2.09 -9.81 -10.12
CA GLY A 30 1.21 -10.91 -9.71
C GLY A 30 1.95 -12.05 -9.02
N GLY A 31 2.98 -11.74 -8.22
CA GLY A 31 3.70 -12.70 -7.40
C GLY A 31 5.04 -13.17 -7.97
N GLU A 32 5.49 -12.59 -9.08
CA GLU A 32 6.72 -13.01 -9.77
C GLU A 32 7.79 -11.92 -9.71
N LEU A 33 9.03 -12.31 -9.42
CA LEU A 33 10.18 -11.43 -9.39
C LEU A 33 11.34 -12.08 -10.15
N ASN A 34 11.85 -11.41 -11.19
CA ASN A 34 13.01 -11.86 -11.97
C ASN A 34 12.89 -13.30 -12.53
N GLY A 35 11.69 -13.68 -12.96
CA GLY A 35 11.39 -15.02 -13.48
C GLY A 35 11.14 -16.09 -12.41
N GLU A 36 11.23 -15.74 -11.12
CA GLU A 36 10.90 -16.63 -10.01
C GLU A 36 9.54 -16.29 -9.40
N ARG A 37 8.71 -17.32 -9.20
CA ARG A 37 7.38 -17.16 -8.61
C ARG A 37 7.44 -17.31 -7.09
N LEU A 38 7.32 -16.19 -6.39
CA LEU A 38 7.27 -16.15 -4.92
C LEU A 38 5.85 -16.32 -4.39
N LEU A 39 4.85 -15.78 -5.09
CA LEU A 39 3.43 -15.94 -4.78
C LEU A 39 2.64 -16.40 -6.01
N GLY A 40 1.61 -17.22 -5.79
CA GLY A 40 0.66 -17.56 -6.84
C GLY A 40 -0.10 -16.32 -7.31
N ARG A 41 -0.35 -16.18 -8.62
CA ARG A 41 -1.14 -15.06 -9.17
C ARG A 41 -2.50 -14.92 -8.47
N LYS A 42 -3.20 -16.05 -8.27
CA LYS A 42 -4.48 -16.07 -7.55
C LYS A 42 -4.36 -15.71 -6.07
N THR A 43 -3.21 -15.97 -5.46
CA THR A 43 -2.91 -15.53 -4.09
C THR A 43 -2.81 -14.02 -4.02
N VAL A 44 -2.11 -13.37 -4.96
CA VAL A 44 -2.03 -11.89 -5.01
C VAL A 44 -3.39 -11.27 -5.32
N GLU A 45 -4.17 -11.86 -6.23
CA GLU A 45 -5.55 -11.44 -6.48
C GLU A 45 -6.43 -11.53 -5.24
N LEU A 46 -6.35 -12.64 -4.49
CA LEU A 46 -7.06 -12.80 -3.22
C LEU A 46 -6.58 -11.78 -2.18
N MET A 47 -5.27 -11.55 -2.08
CA MET A 47 -4.66 -10.61 -1.13
C MET A 47 -5.21 -9.19 -1.30
N ARG A 48 -5.42 -8.74 -2.54
CA ARG A 48 -5.90 -7.38 -2.85
C ARG A 48 -7.42 -7.24 -2.96
N GLN A 49 -8.20 -8.29 -2.68
CA GLN A 49 -9.66 -8.16 -2.57
C GLN A 49 -10.03 -7.55 -1.23
N ASN A 50 -11.13 -6.80 -1.17
CA ASN A 50 -11.70 -6.39 0.11
C ASN A 50 -12.28 -7.62 0.82
N HIS A 51 -11.81 -7.89 2.03
CA HIS A 51 -12.29 -8.98 2.88
C HIS A 51 -13.24 -8.51 3.98
N LEU A 52 -13.57 -7.21 4.01
CA LEU A 52 -14.53 -6.65 4.96
C LEU A 52 -15.95 -6.72 4.43
N PRO A 53 -16.95 -7.00 5.28
CA PRO A 53 -18.34 -6.87 4.91
C PRO A 53 -18.71 -5.38 4.73
N PRO A 54 -19.76 -5.05 3.96
CA PRO A 54 -20.08 -3.67 3.57
C PRO A 54 -20.22 -2.69 4.75
N GLU A 55 -20.67 -3.17 5.91
CA GLU A 55 -20.92 -2.35 7.11
C GLU A 55 -19.62 -1.92 7.80
N LEU A 56 -18.51 -2.59 7.51
CA LEU A 56 -17.16 -2.28 8.00
C LEU A 56 -16.33 -1.48 6.97
N VAL A 57 -16.93 -1.13 5.83
CA VAL A 57 -16.34 -0.23 4.84
C VAL A 57 -16.98 1.16 4.98
N PRO A 58 -16.19 2.26 5.03
CA PRO A 58 -14.74 2.29 4.96
C PRO A 58 -14.05 1.86 6.25
N ILE A 59 -12.79 1.43 6.13
CA ILE A 59 -11.91 1.26 7.30
C ILE A 59 -11.77 2.57 8.08
N ARG A 60 -11.59 2.45 9.40
CA ARG A 60 -11.51 3.58 10.33
C ARG A 60 -10.21 3.52 11.13
N PHE A 61 -9.57 4.66 11.29
CA PHE A 61 -8.43 4.87 12.18
C PHE A 61 -8.77 5.96 13.20
N ALA A 62 -7.83 6.26 14.10
CA ALA A 62 -8.01 7.28 15.14
C ALA A 62 -8.30 8.67 14.56
N GLU A 63 -7.78 8.95 13.36
CA GLU A 63 -7.96 10.20 12.63
C GLU A 63 -9.31 10.28 11.89
N GLY A 64 -10.05 9.17 11.80
CA GLY A 64 -11.35 9.10 11.15
C GLY A 64 -11.49 7.96 10.12
N PRO A 65 -12.64 7.87 9.43
CA PRO A 65 -12.84 6.95 8.33
C PRO A 65 -11.96 7.31 7.12
N ARG A 66 -11.60 6.32 6.30
CA ARG A 66 -10.98 6.51 4.99
C ARG A 66 -11.99 6.17 3.88
N PRO A 67 -12.83 7.12 3.43
CA PRO A 67 -13.90 6.86 2.46
C PRO A 67 -13.40 6.11 1.23
N GLY A 68 -14.19 5.15 0.73
CA GLY A 68 -13.81 4.37 -0.45
C GLY A 68 -12.68 3.35 -0.23
N VAL A 69 -12.24 3.13 1.01
CA VAL A 69 -11.15 2.19 1.34
C VAL A 69 -11.64 1.02 2.18
N GLY A 70 -11.45 -0.19 1.67
CA GLY A 70 -11.61 -1.46 2.38
C GLY A 70 -10.28 -2.01 2.89
N HIS A 71 -10.28 -3.26 3.35
CA HIS A 71 -9.07 -3.95 3.81
C HIS A 71 -8.92 -5.31 3.14
N GLY A 72 -7.78 -5.51 2.50
CA GLY A 72 -7.36 -6.80 1.98
C GLY A 72 -6.63 -7.66 3.00
N LEU A 73 -5.85 -8.61 2.54
CA LEU A 73 -4.92 -9.33 3.40
C LEU A 73 -3.61 -8.54 3.45
N ALA A 74 -3.29 -7.96 4.62
CA ALA A 74 -2.10 -7.14 4.87
C ALA A 74 -2.01 -5.75 4.18
N ALA A 75 -3.02 -5.31 3.45
CA ALA A 75 -3.04 -3.98 2.82
C ALA A 75 -4.43 -3.36 2.83
N SER A 76 -4.49 -2.03 2.77
CA SER A 76 -5.72 -1.31 2.43
C SER A 76 -5.99 -1.41 0.95
N VAL A 77 -7.26 -1.41 0.55
CA VAL A 77 -7.68 -1.56 -0.86
C VAL A 77 -8.69 -0.48 -1.20
N TRP A 78 -8.51 0.20 -2.33
CA TRP A 78 -9.49 1.12 -2.87
C TRP A 78 -10.67 0.32 -3.43
N VAL A 79 -11.83 0.44 -2.80
CA VAL A 79 -13.08 -0.22 -3.23
C VAL A 79 -14.00 0.73 -4.00
N ASP A 80 -13.89 2.03 -3.73
CA ASP A 80 -14.61 3.07 -4.46
C ASP A 80 -13.76 4.35 -4.55
N ALA A 81 -13.11 4.52 -5.68
CA ALA A 81 -12.27 5.66 -6.00
C ALA A 81 -13.06 6.98 -6.10
N THR A 82 -14.38 6.95 -6.29
CA THR A 82 -15.19 8.19 -6.38
C THR A 82 -15.26 8.95 -5.06
N HIS A 83 -15.07 8.23 -3.96
CA HIS A 83 -15.01 8.81 -2.62
C HIS A 83 -13.61 9.27 -2.21
N LEU A 84 -12.61 9.07 -3.07
CA LEU A 84 -11.22 9.40 -2.78
C LEU A 84 -10.84 10.70 -3.50
N ALA A 85 -10.30 11.65 -2.76
CA ALA A 85 -9.94 12.98 -3.27
C ALA A 85 -8.64 12.98 -4.12
N GLY A 86 -8.37 11.91 -4.87
CA GLY A 86 -7.13 11.75 -5.63
C GLY A 86 -7.27 10.79 -6.81
N MET A 87 -6.30 10.83 -7.71
CA MET A 87 -6.27 9.95 -8.88
C MET A 87 -5.81 8.54 -8.51
N GLY A 88 -6.43 7.55 -9.13
CA GLY A 88 -6.11 6.14 -8.98
C GLY A 88 -7.27 5.23 -9.29
N SER A 89 -6.99 3.92 -9.27
CA SER A 89 -7.95 2.90 -9.66
C SER A 89 -8.62 2.20 -8.49
N ASN A 90 -9.83 1.68 -8.73
CA ASN A 90 -10.41 0.65 -7.88
C ASN A 90 -9.51 -0.60 -7.93
N GLY A 91 -9.30 -1.23 -6.78
CA GLY A 91 -8.42 -2.38 -6.63
C GLY A 91 -6.95 -2.04 -6.39
N SER A 92 -6.58 -0.75 -6.41
CA SER A 92 -5.26 -0.29 -5.95
C SER A 92 -5.13 -0.51 -4.46
N TYR A 93 -3.95 -0.93 -4.02
CA TYR A 93 -3.73 -1.33 -2.64
C TYR A 93 -2.43 -0.75 -2.09
N SER A 94 -2.44 -0.47 -0.79
CA SER A 94 -1.38 0.31 -0.14
C SER A 94 -1.30 0.06 1.35
N TRP A 95 -0.16 0.41 1.92
CA TRP A 95 0.01 0.53 3.36
C TRP A 95 1.05 1.60 3.71
N SER A 96 1.14 1.96 5.00
CA SER A 96 2.06 2.99 5.49
C SER A 96 2.83 2.51 6.71
N GLY A 97 4.06 3.01 6.87
CA GLY A 97 4.84 2.89 8.09
C GLY A 97 4.76 4.16 8.93
N ALA A 98 5.03 4.02 10.23
CA ALA A 98 4.86 5.10 11.20
C ALA A 98 5.81 6.30 10.98
N ALA A 99 6.98 6.07 10.37
CA ALA A 99 7.94 7.09 9.95
C ALA A 99 7.57 7.78 8.61
N ASN A 100 6.28 7.77 8.27
CA ASN A 100 5.71 8.39 7.08
C ASN A 100 6.18 7.76 5.76
N THR A 101 6.63 6.49 5.81
CA THR A 101 6.84 5.67 4.61
C THR A 101 5.49 5.21 4.05
N HIS A 102 5.35 5.15 2.74
CA HIS A 102 4.11 4.76 2.07
C HIS A 102 4.43 4.09 0.74
N PHE A 103 3.63 3.09 0.36
CA PHE A 103 3.67 2.53 -0.99
C PHE A 103 2.25 2.27 -1.46
N TRP A 104 2.07 2.24 -2.78
CA TRP A 104 0.88 1.65 -3.38
C TRP A 104 1.24 0.90 -4.66
N VAL A 105 0.37 -0.04 -5.00
CA VAL A 105 0.37 -0.74 -6.28
C VAL A 105 -0.98 -0.52 -6.93
N ASP A 106 -0.97 -0.11 -8.18
CA ASP A 106 -2.13 0.05 -9.05
C ASP A 106 -1.97 -0.91 -10.24
N PRO A 107 -2.61 -2.10 -10.17
CA PRO A 107 -2.52 -3.06 -11.26
C PRO A 107 -3.20 -2.60 -12.56
N THR A 108 -4.13 -1.65 -12.48
CA THR A 108 -4.84 -1.13 -13.66
C THR A 108 -3.92 -0.24 -14.49
N GLU A 109 -3.17 0.63 -13.82
CA GLU A 109 -2.18 1.51 -14.45
C GLU A 109 -0.79 0.87 -14.62
N GLU A 110 -0.67 -0.44 -14.36
CA GLU A 110 0.60 -1.17 -14.30
C GLU A 110 1.71 -0.44 -13.51
N LEU A 111 1.33 0.21 -12.40
CA LEU A 111 2.16 1.14 -11.66
C LEU A 111 2.36 0.72 -10.20
N CYS A 112 3.56 0.95 -9.68
CA CYS A 112 3.78 1.01 -8.24
C CYS A 112 4.59 2.26 -7.89
N ALA A 113 4.36 2.79 -6.70
CA ALA A 113 5.11 3.94 -6.22
C ALA A 113 5.40 3.79 -4.73
N ILE A 114 6.53 4.37 -4.34
CA ILE A 114 7.08 4.25 -3.00
C ILE A 114 7.57 5.64 -2.59
N PHE A 115 7.19 6.02 -1.37
CA PHE A 115 7.59 7.26 -0.74
C PHE A 115 8.24 6.92 0.60
N MET A 116 9.51 7.26 0.76
CA MET A 116 10.26 6.98 1.97
C MET A 116 10.77 8.27 2.60
N THR A 117 10.26 8.57 3.79
CA THR A 117 10.78 9.61 4.67
C THR A 117 11.14 9.00 6.02
N GLN A 118 11.69 9.81 6.92
CA GLN A 118 11.92 9.48 8.33
C GLN A 118 11.23 10.53 9.22
N LEU A 119 9.95 10.80 8.93
CA LEU A 119 9.16 11.81 9.63
C LEU A 119 8.11 11.14 10.51
N PHE A 120 8.05 11.56 11.77
CA PHE A 120 7.08 11.03 12.74
C PHE A 120 6.27 12.18 13.37
N PRO A 121 4.95 12.03 13.56
CA PRO A 121 4.13 10.91 13.11
C PRO A 121 3.83 10.97 11.60
N SER A 122 3.51 9.81 11.02
CA SER A 122 2.95 9.74 9.66
C SER A 122 1.69 10.61 9.53
N GLY A 123 1.54 11.28 8.39
CA GLY A 123 0.37 12.15 8.12
C GLY A 123 0.47 13.57 8.66
N LEU A 124 1.60 13.96 9.28
CA LEU A 124 1.83 15.35 9.74
C LEU A 124 1.73 16.37 8.59
N TYR A 125 2.15 15.99 7.38
CA TYR A 125 1.99 16.77 6.17
C TYR A 125 1.20 15.96 5.12
N PRO A 126 0.47 16.62 4.21
CA PRO A 126 -0.35 15.95 3.18
C PRO A 126 0.50 15.36 2.03
N VAL A 127 1.76 15.01 2.28
CA VAL A 127 2.75 14.65 1.26
C VAL A 127 2.39 13.37 0.51
N HIS A 128 1.69 12.41 1.14
CA HIS A 128 1.24 11.19 0.43
C HIS A 128 0.22 11.53 -0.65
N ALA A 129 -0.76 12.40 -0.33
CA ALA A 129 -1.77 12.83 -1.30
C ALA A 129 -1.14 13.68 -2.42
N GLN A 130 -0.26 14.61 -2.07
CA GLN A 130 0.45 15.44 -3.06
C GLN A 130 1.33 14.60 -3.98
N PHE A 131 2.08 13.65 -3.42
CA PHE A 131 2.94 12.76 -4.19
C PHE A 131 2.11 11.85 -5.12
N ARG A 132 1.01 11.29 -4.62
CA ARG A 132 0.10 10.50 -5.47
C ARG A 132 -0.42 11.34 -6.63
N THR A 133 -0.94 12.53 -6.36
CA THR A 133 -1.42 13.44 -7.41
C THR A 133 -0.33 13.72 -8.44
N ALA A 134 0.90 14.01 -8.01
CA ALA A 134 2.02 14.26 -8.94
C ALA A 134 2.37 13.03 -9.79
N VAL A 135 2.36 11.82 -9.22
CA VAL A 135 2.64 10.56 -9.95
C VAL A 135 1.58 10.32 -11.03
N TYR A 136 0.30 10.41 -10.69
CA TYR A 136 -0.77 10.15 -11.66
C TYR A 136 -0.91 11.26 -12.70
N GLN A 137 -0.58 12.52 -12.38
CA GLN A 137 -0.51 13.59 -13.39
C GLN A 137 0.60 13.37 -14.42
N ALA A 138 1.62 12.58 -14.07
CA ALA A 138 2.74 12.27 -14.94
C ALA A 138 2.49 11.04 -15.83
N LEU A 139 1.39 10.30 -15.60
CA LEU A 139 0.96 9.26 -16.53
C LEU A 139 0.58 9.93 -17.85
N VAL A 140 1.25 9.49 -18.90
CA VAL A 140 1.08 9.98 -20.26
C VAL A 140 0.75 8.78 -21.13
N ASP A 141 -0.53 8.63 -21.38
CA ASP A 141 -1.10 7.71 -22.36
C ASP A 141 -1.79 8.53 -23.47
#